data_AF-A0A4W6G4D0-F1
#
_entry.id   AF-A0A4W6G4D0-F1
#
_cell.length_a   1.000
_cell.length_b   1.000
_cell.length_c   1.000
_cell.angle_alpha   90.00
_cell.angle_beta   90.00
_cell.angle_gamma   90.00
#
_symmetry.space_group_name_H-M   'P 1'
#
loop_
_entity.id
_entity.type
_entity.pdbx_description
1 polymer ?
#
loop_
_entity_poly.entity_id
_entity_poly.type
_entity_poly.pdbx_seq_one_letter_code
_entity_poly.pdbx_strand_id
1 'polypeptide(L)'
;MAEYVNLVRRALGQIGGHGGVRGFFLQLFRVNDVKTGTLIGVDKYGNKYYEDKKHYFFGRHRWVIYTTEMNGKKTLWEVDGSMVPAEWHRWLHCMTDDPPTTHPPEPKKFLAEIHQTPMLDCRVRGLWTLLLQYLR
;
A
#
# COMPACT_ATOMS: atom_id res chain seq x y z
N MET A 1 2.98 23.57 31.32
CA MET A 1 1.65 22.93 31.28
C MET A 1 1.00 23.00 29.89
N ALA A 2 0.97 24.14 29.21
CA ALA A 2 0.34 24.27 27.88
C ALA A 2 0.95 23.36 26.80
N GLU A 3 2.27 23.14 26.82
CA GLU A 3 2.93 22.23 25.85
C GLU A 3 2.49 20.77 26.02
N TYR A 4 2.34 20.30 27.26
CA TYR A 4 1.84 18.95 27.55
C TYR A 4 0.40 18.77 27.10
N VAL A 5 -0.44 19.78 27.26
CA VAL A 5 -1.83 19.76 26.79
C VAL A 5 -1.88 19.60 25.27
N ASN A 6 -1.01 20.31 24.54
CA ASN A 6 -0.93 20.17 23.08
C ASN A 6 -0.42 18.79 22.65
N LEU A 7 0.52 18.20 23.38
CA LEU A 7 1.02 16.84 23.14
C LEU A 7 -0.07 15.79 23.34
N VAL A 8 -0.80 15.87 24.46
CA VAL A 8 -1.91 14.96 24.77
C VAL A 8 -3.02 15.10 23.73
N ARG A 9 -3.34 16.32 23.32
CA ARG A 9 -4.35 16.57 22.27
C ARG A 9 -3.96 15.95 20.93
N ARG A 10 -2.67 15.99 20.56
CA ARG A 10 -2.16 15.34 19.34
C ARG A 10 -2.27 13.82 19.42
N ALA A 11 -1.85 13.23 20.55
CA ALA A 11 -1.94 11.79 20.77
C ALA A 11 -3.39 11.27 20.74
N LEU A 12 -4.31 11.98 21.39
CA LEU A 12 -5.74 11.67 21.33
C LEU A 12 -6.31 11.82 19.91
N GLY A 13 -5.87 12.85 19.17
CA GLY A 13 -6.21 13.04 17.77
C GLY A 13 -5.77 11.87 16.88
N GLN A 14 -4.57 11.32 17.11
CA GLN A 14 -4.09 10.14 16.39
C GLN A 14 -4.94 8.90 16.70
N ILE A 15 -5.25 8.63 17.98
CA ILE A 15 -6.09 7.48 18.36
C ILE A 15 -7.49 7.59 17.74
N GLY A 16 -8.07 8.79 17.70
CA GLY A 16 -9.36 9.04 17.04
C GLY A 16 -9.29 8.87 15.52
N GLY A 17 -8.22 9.38 14.88
CA GLY A 17 -8.04 9.34 13.43
C GLY A 17 -7.90 7.93 12.85
N HIS A 18 -7.40 6.96 13.62
CA HIS A 18 -7.22 5.57 13.18
C HIS A 18 -8.47 4.69 13.32
N GLY A 19 -9.64 5.26 13.60
CA GLY A 19 -10.88 4.48 13.77
C GLY A 19 -10.95 3.78 15.13
N GLY A 20 -10.35 4.40 16.16
CA GLY A 20 -10.35 3.91 17.54
C GLY A 20 -9.13 3.06 17.90
N VAL A 21 -9.14 2.56 19.13
CA VAL A 21 -8.02 1.81 19.72
C VAL A 21 -7.64 0.56 18.93
N ARG A 22 -8.62 -0.21 18.42
CA ARG A 22 -8.32 -1.43 17.63
C ARG A 22 -7.58 -1.11 16.33
N GLY A 23 -8.02 -0.07 15.61
CA GLY A 23 -7.36 0.37 14.39
C GLY A 23 -5.96 0.90 14.67
N PHE A 24 -5.82 1.68 15.74
CA PHE A 24 -4.52 2.16 16.22
C PHE A 24 -3.55 1.00 16.55
N PHE A 25 -3.97 -0.02 17.29
CA PHE A 25 -3.12 -1.17 17.60
C PHE A 25 -2.76 -1.97 16.35
N LEU A 26 -3.70 -2.20 15.43
CA LEU A 26 -3.42 -2.88 14.17
C LEU A 26 -2.39 -2.11 13.34
N GLN A 27 -2.53 -0.78 13.28
CA GLN A 27 -1.57 0.10 12.61
C GLN A 27 -0.19 0.00 13.25
N LEU A 28 -0.13 0.06 14.58
CA LEU A 28 1.11 0.02 15.35
C LEU A 28 1.85 -1.31 15.15
N PHE A 29 1.17 -2.46 15.26
CA PHE A 29 1.81 -3.76 15.10
C PHE A 29 2.19 -4.10 13.66
N ARG A 30 1.50 -3.49 12.68
CA ARG A 30 1.71 -3.79 11.26
C ARG A 30 2.73 -2.87 10.59
N VAL A 31 2.64 -1.57 10.86
CA VAL A 31 3.43 -0.52 10.20
C VAL A 31 4.57 -0.05 11.11
N ASN A 32 4.55 -0.40 12.41
CA ASN A 32 5.46 0.12 13.45
C ASN A 32 5.42 1.65 13.60
N ASP A 33 4.44 2.32 12.98
CA ASP A 33 4.33 3.76 12.94
C ASP A 33 2.85 4.19 12.87
N VAL A 34 2.51 5.22 13.64
CA VAL A 34 1.15 5.76 13.74
C VAL A 34 1.13 7.13 13.07
N LYS A 35 1.15 7.09 11.74
CA LYS A 35 1.01 8.29 10.92
C LYS A 35 -0.42 8.49 10.51
N THR A 36 -0.87 9.73 10.61
CA THR A 36 -2.14 10.19 10.07
C THR A 36 -1.86 11.08 8.88
N GLY A 37 -2.61 10.93 7.79
CA GLY A 37 -2.40 11.68 6.56
C GLY A 37 -3.64 11.68 5.68
N THR A 38 -3.59 12.46 4.60
CA THR A 38 -4.70 12.57 3.66
C THR A 38 -4.71 11.35 2.74
N LEU A 39 -5.85 10.69 2.59
CA LEU A 39 -6.03 9.60 1.64
C LEU A 39 -6.10 10.18 0.22
N ILE A 40 -5.15 9.82 -0.64
CA ILE A 40 -5.14 10.26 -2.05
C ILE A 40 -5.96 9.32 -2.90
N GLY A 41 -5.80 8.01 -2.69
CA GLY A 41 -6.46 7.03 -3.50
C GLY A 41 -6.31 5.61 -3.00
N VAL A 42 -7.10 4.75 -3.62
CA VAL A 42 -7.11 3.31 -3.37
C VAL A 42 -6.86 2.62 -4.71
N ASP A 43 -5.95 1.68 -4.70
CA ASP A 43 -5.64 0.86 -5.87
C ASP A 43 -6.63 -0.30 -6.05
N LYS A 44 -6.61 -0.95 -7.22
CA LYS A 44 -7.42 -2.12 -7.59
C LYS A 44 -7.31 -3.26 -6.57
N TYR A 45 -6.15 -3.41 -5.92
CA TYR A 45 -5.91 -4.42 -4.88
C TYR A 45 -6.36 -4.00 -3.47
N GLY A 46 -6.85 -2.77 -3.29
CA GLY A 46 -7.25 -2.24 -1.98
C GLY A 46 -6.10 -1.66 -1.16
N ASN A 47 -4.92 -1.46 -1.77
CA ASN A 47 -3.83 -0.70 -1.15
C ASN A 47 -4.22 0.78 -1.05
N LYS A 48 -4.02 1.37 0.12
CA LYS A 48 -4.41 2.76 0.41
C LYS A 48 -3.18 3.65 0.45
N TYR A 49 -3.20 4.74 -0.31
CA TYR A 49 -2.08 5.67 -0.45
C TYR A 49 -2.36 6.97 0.28
N TYR A 50 -1.41 7.38 1.11
CA TYR A 50 -1.52 8.55 1.97
C TYR A 50 -0.40 9.54 1.71
N GLU A 51 -0.72 10.82 1.84
CA GLU A 51 0.25 11.91 1.79
C GLU A 51 0.03 12.93 2.90
N ASP A 52 1.13 13.43 3.43
CA ASP A 52 1.18 14.58 4.32
C ASP A 52 2.49 15.36 4.13
N LYS A 53 2.38 16.46 3.38
CA LYS A 53 3.50 17.38 3.10
C LYS A 53 3.77 18.39 4.23
N LYS A 54 2.83 18.57 5.17
CA LYS A 54 2.87 19.64 6.17
C LYS A 54 3.58 19.21 7.44
N HIS A 55 3.35 17.97 7.86
CA HIS A 55 3.83 17.49 9.16
C HIS A 55 5.09 16.62 9.06
N TYR A 56 5.41 16.10 7.87
CA TYR A 56 6.54 15.18 7.68
C TYR A 56 7.57 15.72 6.69
N PHE A 57 8.83 15.34 6.94
CA PHE A 57 9.96 15.65 6.06
C PHE A 57 9.90 14.85 4.74
N PHE A 58 10.64 15.33 3.73
CA PHE A 58 10.82 14.66 2.45
C PHE A 58 11.30 13.21 2.65
N GLY A 59 10.71 12.27 1.91
CA GLY A 59 10.91 10.82 2.12
C GLY A 59 9.97 10.14 3.13
N ARG A 60 9.37 10.84 4.10
CA ARG A 60 8.34 10.26 5.01
C ARG A 60 6.92 10.77 4.75
N HIS A 61 6.77 11.76 3.88
CA HIS A 61 5.51 12.42 3.51
C HIS A 61 4.55 11.54 2.70
N ARG A 62 5.03 10.53 1.97
CA ARG A 62 4.20 9.55 1.23
C ARG A 62 4.37 8.17 1.84
N TRP A 63 3.27 7.45 2.03
CA TRP A 63 3.30 6.06 2.47
C TRP A 63 2.09 5.28 1.97
N VAL A 64 2.22 3.96 2.00
CA VAL A 64 1.16 3.01 1.62
C VAL A 64 0.76 2.18 2.84
N ILE A 65 -0.54 1.96 2.99
CA ILE A 65 -1.09 0.94 3.89
C ILE A 65 -1.57 -0.20 3.00
N TYR A 66 -0.88 -1.33 3.07
CA TYR A 66 -1.23 -2.51 2.30
C TYR A 66 -2.59 -3.09 2.72
N THR A 67 -3.27 -3.73 1.77
CA THR A 67 -4.48 -4.53 2.06
C THR A 67 -4.14 -5.76 2.90
N THR A 68 -5.14 -6.33 3.59
CA THR A 68 -5.01 -7.60 4.34
C THR A 68 -5.07 -8.83 3.43
N GLU A 69 -5.66 -8.68 2.25
CA GLU A 69 -5.82 -9.74 1.26
C GLU A 69 -5.52 -9.22 -0.13
N MET A 70 -4.57 -9.86 -0.82
CA MET A 70 -4.24 -9.58 -2.21
C MET A 70 -4.21 -10.90 -2.99
N ASN A 71 -5.00 -10.99 -4.07
CA ASN A 71 -5.05 -12.16 -4.96
C ASN A 71 -5.24 -13.51 -4.23
N GLY A 72 -6.10 -13.53 -3.19
CA GLY A 72 -6.40 -14.74 -2.40
C GLY A 72 -5.35 -15.15 -1.38
N LYS A 73 -4.28 -14.35 -1.19
CA LYS A 73 -3.29 -14.55 -0.13
C LYS A 73 -3.57 -13.61 1.04
N LYS A 74 -3.49 -14.14 2.26
CA LYS A 74 -3.58 -13.37 3.51
C LYS A 74 -2.25 -12.67 3.77
N THR A 75 -2.14 -11.40 3.38
CA THR A 75 -0.94 -10.55 3.51
C THR A 75 -0.99 -9.69 4.78
N LEU A 76 -1.71 -10.15 5.80
CA LEU A 76 -1.84 -9.45 7.08
C LEU A 76 -0.48 -9.13 7.70
N TRP A 77 0.44 -10.11 7.66
CA TRP A 77 1.79 -10.01 8.22
C TRP A 77 2.88 -10.09 7.14
N GLU A 78 2.61 -10.79 6.04
CA GLU A 78 3.50 -10.88 4.88
C GLU A 78 3.27 -9.69 3.94
N VAL A 79 3.66 -8.51 4.38
CA VAL A 79 3.68 -7.31 3.52
C VAL A 79 4.95 -7.27 2.71
N ASP A 80 4.82 -7.04 1.40
CA ASP A 80 5.96 -6.94 0.47
C ASP A 80 5.88 -5.63 -0.32
N GLY A 81 7.02 -4.97 -0.50
CA GLY A 81 7.16 -3.77 -1.32
C GLY A 81 6.78 -4.00 -2.78
N SER A 82 6.93 -5.25 -3.25
CA SER A 82 6.59 -5.61 -4.63
C SER A 82 5.08 -5.63 -4.93
N MET A 83 4.21 -5.50 -3.90
CA MET A 83 2.74 -5.49 -4.05
C MET A 83 2.18 -4.18 -4.61
N VAL A 84 3.00 -3.13 -4.71
CA VAL A 84 2.60 -1.85 -5.28
C VAL A 84 2.59 -1.95 -6.81
N PRO A 85 1.49 -1.63 -7.49
CA PRO A 85 1.45 -1.65 -8.96
C PRO A 85 2.32 -0.53 -9.54
N ALA A 86 2.71 -0.69 -10.81
CA ALA A 86 3.59 0.25 -11.51
C ALA A 86 3.09 1.71 -11.50
N GLU A 87 1.77 1.92 -11.57
CA GLU A 87 1.15 3.26 -11.59
C GLU A 87 1.46 4.01 -10.27
N TRP A 88 1.23 3.33 -9.15
CA TRP A 88 1.46 3.88 -7.81
C TRP A 88 2.93 3.86 -7.41
N HIS A 89 3.75 3.00 -8.01
CA HIS A 89 5.19 2.92 -7.75
C HIS A 89 5.89 4.24 -8.12
N ARG A 90 5.57 4.83 -9.28
CA ARG A 90 6.15 6.13 -9.70
C ARG A 90 5.87 7.24 -8.70
N TRP A 91 4.63 7.32 -8.22
CA TRP A 91 4.20 8.34 -7.27
C TRP A 91 4.79 8.11 -5.87
N LEU A 92 4.82 6.87 -5.38
CA LEU A 92 5.38 6.52 -4.07
C LEU A 92 6.88 6.81 -3.98
N HIS A 93 7.61 6.56 -5.06
CA HIS A 93 9.06 6.83 -5.16
C HIS A 93 9.41 8.26 -5.59
N CYS A 94 8.45 9.19 -5.54
CA CYS A 94 8.67 10.60 -5.86
C CYS A 94 9.25 10.84 -7.27
N MET A 95 9.00 9.94 -8.23
CA MET A 95 9.38 10.15 -9.63
C MET A 95 8.46 11.15 -10.32
N THR A 96 7.23 11.26 -9.83
CA THR A 96 6.21 12.19 -10.29
C THR A 96 5.42 12.70 -9.08
N ASP A 97 4.96 13.94 -9.15
CA ASP A 97 4.08 14.53 -8.14
C ASP A 97 2.62 14.18 -8.37
N ASP A 98 2.30 13.79 -9.60
CA ASP A 98 0.95 13.50 -10.03
C ASP A 98 0.53 12.09 -9.64
N PRO A 99 -0.53 11.91 -8.84
CA PRO A 99 -1.04 10.58 -8.54
C PRO A 99 -1.71 9.98 -9.77
N PRO A 100 -1.74 8.63 -9.88
CA PRO A 100 -2.39 7.96 -11.01
C PRO A 100 -3.90 8.20 -11.07
N THR A 101 -4.51 8.70 -9.98
CA THR A 101 -5.90 9.16 -9.95
C THR A 101 -6.15 10.37 -10.87
N THR A 102 -5.16 11.27 -11.00
CA THR A 102 -5.25 12.46 -11.86
C THR A 102 -4.70 12.18 -13.26
N HIS A 103 -3.61 11.42 -13.35
CA HIS A 103 -2.91 11.10 -14.58
C HIS A 103 -2.79 9.58 -14.76
N PRO A 104 -3.84 8.90 -15.27
CA PRO A 104 -3.77 7.47 -15.52
C PRO A 104 -2.73 7.18 -16.61
N PRO A 105 -1.96 6.09 -16.48
CA PRO A 105 -1.03 5.69 -17.53
C PRO A 105 -1.77 5.27 -18.78
N GLU A 106 -1.19 5.55 -19.94
CA GLU A 106 -1.75 5.11 -21.21
C GLU A 106 -1.75 3.57 -21.32
N PRO A 107 -2.91 2.93 -21.52
CA PRO A 107 -2.98 1.48 -21.64
C PRO A 107 -2.34 1.06 -22.97
N LYS A 108 -1.19 0.38 -22.90
CA LYS A 108 -0.55 -0.25 -24.05
C LYS A 108 -0.92 -1.73 -24.08
N LYS A 109 -1.12 -2.29 -25.28
CA LYS A 109 -1.59 -3.67 -25.50
C LYS A 109 -0.73 -4.76 -24.83
N PHE A 110 0.53 -4.46 -24.53
CA PHE A 110 1.47 -5.39 -23.90
C PHE A 110 1.57 -5.23 -22.38
N LEU A 111 0.94 -4.21 -21.79
CA LEU A 111 0.95 -4.03 -20.35
C LEU A 111 0.08 -5.13 -19.72
N ALA A 112 0.62 -5.79 -18.70
CA ALA A 112 -0.14 -6.74 -17.93
C ALA A 112 -1.30 -6.01 -17.21
N GLU A 113 -2.51 -6.53 -17.36
CA GLU A 113 -3.69 -5.99 -16.67
C GLU A 113 -3.61 -6.23 -15.16
N ILE A 114 -2.93 -7.31 -14.76
CA ILE A 114 -2.71 -7.71 -13.38
C ILE A 114 -1.24 -7.49 -13.06
N HIS A 115 -0.98 -6.71 -12.00
CA HIS A 115 0.34 -6.57 -11.42
C HIS A 115 0.83 -7.91 -10.87
N GLN A 116 1.92 -8.42 -11.44
CA GLN A 116 2.50 -9.70 -11.06
C GLN A 116 3.60 -9.44 -10.02
N THR A 117 3.36 -9.81 -8.76
CA THR A 117 4.42 -9.75 -7.74
C THR A 117 5.47 -10.83 -8.06
N PRO A 118 6.76 -10.48 -8.26
CA PRO A 118 7.79 -11.42 -8.69
C PRO A 118 8.06 -12.54 -7.66
N MET A 119 7.78 -12.30 -6.39
CA MET A 119 7.98 -13.29 -5.30
C MET A 119 6.98 -14.46 -5.34
N LEU A 120 5.97 -14.42 -6.23
CA LEU A 120 5.03 -15.53 -6.42
C LEU A 120 5.57 -16.67 -7.28
N ASP A 121 6.70 -16.50 -7.96
CA ASP A 121 7.12 -17.43 -9.02
C ASP A 121 8.05 -18.58 -8.58
N CYS A 122 8.53 -18.60 -7.32
CA CYS A 122 9.30 -19.76 -6.84
C CYS A 122 8.42 -20.99 -6.50
N ARG A 123 7.09 -20.89 -6.58
CA ARG A 123 6.20 -22.04 -6.40
C ARG A 123 5.51 -22.40 -7.71
N VAL A 124 6.30 -23.04 -8.58
CA VAL A 124 5.89 -24.04 -9.58
C VAL A 124 4.50 -23.79 -10.16
N ARG A 125 4.34 -22.78 -11.02
CA ARG A 125 3.22 -22.75 -11.95
C ARG A 125 3.67 -23.32 -13.29
N GLY A 126 3.52 -24.65 -13.40
CA GLY A 126 2.90 -25.17 -14.61
C GLY A 126 3.78 -25.74 -15.73
N LEU A 127 4.97 -26.27 -15.46
CA LEU A 127 5.57 -27.26 -16.40
C LEU A 127 4.74 -28.56 -16.48
N TRP A 128 3.83 -28.80 -15.52
CA TRP A 128 2.94 -29.97 -15.49
C TRP A 128 1.60 -29.75 -16.21
N THR A 129 1.13 -28.51 -16.34
CA THR A 129 -0.14 -28.22 -17.04
C THR A 129 -0.01 -28.25 -18.57
N LEU A 130 1.19 -28.03 -19.11
CA LEU A 130 1.44 -28.17 -20.55
C LEU A 130 1.67 -29.63 -20.99
N LEU A 131 2.14 -30.51 -20.10
CA LEU A 131 2.34 -31.94 -20.40
C LEU A 131 1.03 -32.73 -20.46
N LEU A 132 -0.01 -32.33 -19.73
CA LEU A 132 -1.33 -32.99 -19.74
C LEU A 132 -2.22 -32.60 -20.92
N GLN A 133 -1.87 -31.56 -21.68
CA GLN A 133 -2.56 -31.19 -22.92
C GLN A 133 -2.02 -31.96 -24.15
N TYR A 134 -0.83 -32.57 -24.05
CA TYR A 134 -0.16 -33.28 -25.15
C TYR A 134 -0.30 -34.81 -25.09
N LEU A 135 -0.97 -35.33 -24.03
CA LEU A 135 -1.23 -36.76 -23.83
C LEU A 135 -2.74 -37.11 -23.94
N ARG A 136 -3.50 -36.34 -24.72
CA ARG A 136 -4.88 -36.70 -25.10
C ARG A 136 -5.08 -36.60 -26.60
#